data_AF-A0A1F8MRQ2-F1
#
_entry.id   AF-A0A1F8MRQ2-F1
#
_cell.length_a   1.000
_cell.length_b   1.000
_cell.length_c   1.000
_cell.angle_alpha   90.00
_cell.angle_beta   90.00
_cell.angle_gamma   90.00
#
_symmetry.space_group_name_H-M   'P 1'
#
loop_
_entity.id
_entity.type
_entity.pdbx_description
1 polymer ?
#
loop_
_entity_poly.entity_id
_entity_poly.type
_entity_poly.pdbx_seq_one_letter_code
_entity_poly.pdbx_strand_id
1 'polypeptide(L)'
;MQIMPGQLYTGKKKMVIWSKIQEIYVERGIMTIKTIAVAHKKAGMTTGEFNKYWLEQHSPLAARLFPGLRKYVQNHFVIEPGRKYEGDGIVEMWFDDLAAMKNAMAFVHT
;
A
#
# COMPACT_ATOMS: atom_id res chain seq x y z
N MET A 1 32.08 -17.00 -42.63
CA MET A 1 32.84 -18.12 -42.02
C MET A 1 34.29 -17.65 -41.88
N GLN A 2 34.98 -17.54 -40.74
CA GLN A 2 34.71 -17.50 -39.30
C GLN A 2 36.03 -17.01 -38.69
N ILE A 3 35.99 -16.21 -37.63
CA ILE A 3 37.15 -16.04 -36.73
C ILE A 3 36.61 -15.83 -35.31
N MET A 4 36.92 -16.79 -34.44
CA MET A 4 36.73 -16.69 -32.98
C MET A 4 37.86 -15.83 -32.38
N PRO A 5 37.65 -15.23 -31.20
CA PRO A 5 38.43 -15.77 -30.06
C PRO A 5 37.70 -15.68 -28.71
N GLY A 6 38.02 -16.65 -27.85
CA GLY A 6 37.80 -16.55 -26.41
C GLY A 6 38.97 -15.86 -25.71
N GLN A 7 38.68 -15.19 -24.59
CA GLN A 7 39.62 -15.05 -23.48
C GLN A 7 38.86 -14.74 -22.18
N LEU A 8 39.02 -15.63 -21.21
CA LEU A 8 38.55 -15.48 -19.83
C LEU A 8 39.42 -14.43 -19.13
N TYR A 9 38.81 -13.43 -18.51
CA TYR A 9 39.50 -12.54 -17.56
C TYR A 9 38.90 -12.68 -16.17
N THR A 10 39.74 -13.22 -15.29
CA THR A 10 39.56 -13.35 -13.86
C THR A 10 39.88 -12.03 -13.15
N GLY A 11 39.08 -11.69 -12.14
CA GLY A 11 39.45 -10.90 -10.96
C GLY A 11 39.68 -9.40 -11.09
N LYS A 12 38.86 -8.60 -10.39
CA LYS A 12 39.31 -7.36 -9.72
C LYS A 12 38.55 -7.14 -8.40
N LYS A 13 39.27 -7.29 -7.27
CA LYS A 13 38.98 -6.49 -6.06
C LYS A 13 39.36 -5.05 -6.38
N LYS A 14 38.38 -4.15 -6.41
CA LYS A 14 38.59 -2.71 -6.19
C LYS A 14 37.53 -2.22 -5.22
N MET A 15 37.99 -1.99 -3.99
CA MET A 15 37.29 -1.21 -2.99
C MET A 15 37.21 0.22 -3.52
N VAL A 16 35.98 0.66 -3.81
CA VAL A 16 35.68 2.03 -4.24
C VAL A 16 34.41 2.42 -3.49
N ILE A 17 34.59 3.25 -2.46
CA ILE A 17 33.49 3.93 -1.78
C ILE A 17 33.13 5.13 -2.64
N TRP A 18 31.99 5.06 -3.33
CA TRP A 18 31.21 6.22 -3.76
C TRP A 18 29.74 5.88 -3.52
N SER A 19 29.11 6.61 -2.61
CA SER A 19 27.67 6.56 -2.36
C SER A 19 26.94 6.96 -3.63
N LYS A 20 26.38 5.99 -4.35
CA LYS A 20 25.47 6.25 -5.47
C LYS A 20 24.06 5.87 -5.05
N ILE A 21 23.25 6.92 -5.08
CA ILE A 21 21.80 7.00 -4.92
C ILE A 21 21.09 5.82 -5.59
N GLN A 22 20.27 5.15 -4.77
CA GLN A 22 19.11 4.32 -5.05
C GLN A 22 19.07 3.61 -6.41
N GLU A 23 19.45 2.34 -6.41
CA GLU A 23 18.85 1.36 -7.32
C GLU A 23 17.33 1.36 -7.06
N ILE A 24 16.60 2.11 -7.88
CA ILE A 24 15.15 1.94 -7.98
C ILE A 24 14.98 0.56 -8.62
N TYR A 25 14.62 -0.43 -7.81
CA TYR A 25 14.03 -1.66 -8.29
C TYR A 25 12.69 -1.30 -8.94
N VAL A 26 12.71 -0.96 -10.23
CA VAL A 26 11.52 -1.12 -11.06
C VAL A 26 11.52 -2.58 -11.51
N GLU A 27 11.12 -3.48 -10.59
CA GLU A 27 10.35 -4.63 -11.07
C GLU A 27 9.25 -4.04 -11.96
N ARG A 28 8.91 -4.67 -13.09
CA ARG A 28 7.80 -4.19 -13.96
C ARG A 28 6.50 -4.19 -13.15
N GLY A 29 6.32 -3.16 -12.35
CA GLY A 29 5.31 -3.06 -11.32
C GLY A 29 4.01 -2.79 -12.02
N ILE A 30 3.04 -3.66 -11.76
CA ILE A 30 1.66 -3.43 -12.20
C ILE A 30 1.29 -2.00 -11.82
N MET A 31 0.97 -1.17 -12.80
CA MET A 31 0.52 0.20 -12.59
C MET A 31 -0.80 0.12 -11.84
N THR A 32 -0.77 0.39 -10.53
CA THR A 32 -1.95 0.38 -9.67
C THR A 32 -2.22 1.79 -9.16
N ILE A 33 -3.49 2.10 -8.98
CA ILE A 33 -3.96 3.32 -8.35
C ILE A 33 -4.13 3.04 -6.86
N LYS A 34 -3.43 3.80 -6.02
CA LYS A 34 -3.58 3.75 -4.57
C LYS A 34 -4.42 4.92 -4.08
N THR A 35 -5.43 4.63 -3.26
CA THR A 35 -6.15 5.65 -2.49
C THR A 35 -5.85 5.51 -1.01
N ILE A 36 -5.75 6.64 -0.31
CA ILE A 36 -5.54 6.71 1.13
C ILE A 36 -6.64 7.61 1.71
N ALA A 37 -7.35 7.13 2.73
CA ALA A 37 -8.41 7.88 3.37
C ALA A 37 -8.37 7.74 4.89
N VAL A 38 -8.87 8.76 5.58
CA VAL A 38 -9.01 8.77 7.04
C VAL A 38 -10.31 8.08 7.42
N ALA A 39 -10.23 7.09 8.30
CA ALA A 39 -11.39 6.41 8.85
C ALA A 39 -11.82 7.09 10.15
N HIS A 40 -13.12 7.24 10.33
CA HIS A 40 -13.73 7.82 11.52
C HIS A 40 -14.64 6.80 12.18
N LYS A 41 -14.49 6.60 13.49
CA LYS A 41 -15.43 5.76 14.23
C LYS A 41 -16.73 6.53 14.48
N LYS A 42 -17.81 5.78 14.66
CA LYS A 42 -19.10 6.35 15.01
C LYS A 42 -19.03 7.00 16.41
N ALA A 43 -19.71 8.14 16.59
CA ALA A 43 -19.82 8.78 17.90
C ALA A 43 -20.36 7.80 18.96
N GLY A 44 -19.71 7.78 20.13
CA GLY A 44 -20.04 6.88 21.24
C GLY A 44 -19.39 5.49 21.15
N MET A 45 -18.76 5.12 20.03
CA MET A 45 -18.02 3.86 19.91
C MET A 45 -16.63 3.99 20.52
N THR A 46 -16.19 3.00 21.27
CA THR A 46 -14.81 2.95 21.79
C THR A 46 -13.83 2.61 20.67
N THR A 47 -12.55 2.97 20.85
CA THR A 47 -11.50 2.61 19.87
C THR A 47 -11.35 1.09 19.71
N GLY A 48 -11.50 0.32 20.80
CA GLY A 48 -11.44 -1.14 20.74
C GLY A 48 -12.58 -1.76 19.93
N GLU A 49 -13.81 -1.30 20.15
CA GLU A 49 -14.97 -1.74 19.35
C GLU A 49 -14.83 -1.36 17.89
N PHE A 50 -14.37 -0.14 17.61
CA PHE A 50 -14.11 0.33 16.25
C PHE A 50 -13.09 -0.57 15.56
N ASN A 51 -11.93 -0.80 16.18
CA ASN A 51 -10.87 -1.63 15.59
C ASN A 51 -11.35 -3.05 15.32
N LYS A 52 -12.06 -3.65 16.28
CA LYS A 52 -12.63 -5.00 16.13
C LYS A 52 -13.63 -5.06 14.99
N TYR A 53 -14.61 -4.14 14.98
CA TYR A 53 -15.63 -4.09 13.93
C TYR A 53 -15.01 -3.84 12.55
N TRP A 54 -14.08 -2.90 12.47
CA TRP A 54 -13.42 -2.54 11.22
C TRP A 54 -12.68 -3.75 10.64
N LEU A 55 -11.91 -4.46 11.46
CA LEU A 55 -11.18 -5.65 11.05
C LEU A 55 -12.12 -6.81 10.67
N GLU A 56 -13.03 -7.17 11.57
CA GLU A 56 -13.80 -8.42 11.47
C GLU A 56 -15.01 -8.32 10.54
N GLN A 57 -15.65 -7.15 10.45
CA GLN A 57 -16.91 -6.98 9.73
C GLN A 57 -16.76 -6.12 8.48
N HIS A 58 -16.03 -5.01 8.61
CA HIS A 58 -15.94 -4.05 7.51
C HIS A 58 -14.93 -4.49 6.43
N SER A 59 -13.80 -5.15 6.76
CA SER A 59 -12.90 -5.68 5.72
C SER A 59 -13.58 -6.67 4.78
N PRO A 60 -14.27 -7.72 5.27
CA PRO A 60 -14.97 -8.65 4.39
C PRO A 60 -16.04 -7.97 3.54
N LEU A 61 -16.73 -6.98 4.10
CA LEU A 61 -17.71 -6.20 3.38
C LEU A 61 -17.07 -5.39 2.23
N ALA A 62 -15.97 -4.68 2.50
CA ALA A 62 -15.24 -3.92 1.47
C ALA A 62 -14.73 -4.83 0.33
N ALA A 63 -14.19 -6.00 0.68
CA ALA A 63 -13.76 -6.99 -0.30
C ALA A 63 -14.91 -7.49 -1.19
N ARG A 64 -16.12 -7.62 -0.62
CA ARG A 64 -17.32 -8.04 -1.38
C ARG A 64 -17.89 -6.91 -2.24
N LEU A 65 -17.90 -5.68 -1.73
CA LEU A 65 -18.56 -4.55 -2.37
C LEU A 65 -17.75 -3.92 -3.51
N PHE A 66 -16.44 -4.09 -3.53
CA PHE A 66 -15.56 -3.42 -4.50
C PHE A 66 -14.89 -4.42 -5.46
N PRO A 67 -15.61 -4.94 -6.48
CA PRO A 67 -15.00 -5.68 -7.58
C PRO A 67 -13.86 -4.87 -8.21
N GLY A 68 -12.64 -5.41 -8.17
CA GLY A 68 -11.42 -4.74 -8.66
C GLY A 68 -10.51 -4.18 -7.56
N LEU A 69 -10.92 -4.26 -6.29
CA LEU A 69 -10.03 -4.00 -5.16
C LEU A 69 -8.95 -5.08 -5.08
N ARG A 70 -7.69 -4.70 -5.31
CA ARG A 70 -6.54 -5.62 -5.28
C ARG A 70 -5.98 -5.83 -3.89
N LYS A 71 -6.02 -4.79 -3.07
CA LYS A 71 -5.48 -4.81 -1.72
C LYS A 71 -6.26 -3.82 -0.86
N TYR A 72 -6.48 -4.22 0.40
CA TYR A 72 -7.13 -3.42 1.42
C TYR A 72 -6.28 -3.50 2.68
N VAL A 73 -5.86 -2.36 3.22
CA VAL A 73 -5.06 -2.29 4.46
C VAL A 73 -5.74 -1.33 5.43
N GLN A 74 -5.82 -1.76 6.69
CA GLN A 74 -6.22 -0.93 7.82
C GLN A 74 -5.00 -0.60 8.66
N ASN A 75 -4.78 0.69 8.90
CA ASN A 75 -3.81 1.16 9.85
C ASN A 75 -4.56 1.67 11.08
N HIS A 76 -4.59 0.84 12.14
CA HIS A 76 -5.17 1.23 13.42
C HIS A 76 -4.20 2.13 14.18
N PHE A 77 -4.69 3.25 14.70
CA PHE A 77 -3.85 4.15 15.46
C PHE A 77 -3.42 3.55 16.79
N VAL A 78 -2.14 3.70 17.10
CA VAL A 78 -1.59 3.57 18.44
C VAL A 78 -1.72 4.93 19.11
N ILE A 79 -2.54 5.01 20.16
CA ILE A 79 -2.87 6.28 20.81
C ILE A 79 -1.78 6.65 21.81
N GLU A 80 -1.19 7.83 21.63
CA GLU A 80 -0.21 8.42 22.53
C GLU A 80 -0.87 9.48 23.43
N PRO A 81 -0.61 9.48 24.75
CA PRO A 81 -1.14 10.49 25.66
C PRO A 81 -0.79 11.92 25.22
N GLY A 82 -1.77 12.81 25.21
CA GLY A 82 -1.59 14.23 24.87
C GLY A 82 -1.53 14.53 23.37
N ARG A 83 -1.50 13.51 22.50
CA ARG A 83 -1.53 13.71 21.05
C ARG A 83 -2.97 13.74 20.53
N LYS A 84 -3.23 14.68 19.63
CA LYS A 84 -4.49 14.74 18.86
C LYS A 84 -4.26 14.09 17.50
N TYR A 85 -5.23 13.31 17.07
CA TYR A 85 -5.23 12.63 15.77
C TYR A 85 -6.45 13.10 14.98
N GLU A 86 -6.29 13.24 13.68
CA GLU A 86 -7.44 13.40 12.79
C GLU A 86 -7.95 12.00 12.42
N GLY A 87 -9.16 11.68 12.91
CA GLY A 87 -9.78 10.38 12.74
C GLY A 87 -9.28 9.30 13.69
N ASP A 88 -9.59 8.05 13.36
CA ASP A 88 -9.39 6.87 14.21
C ASP A 88 -8.56 5.77 13.51
N GLY A 89 -8.19 5.99 12.24
CA GLY A 89 -7.30 5.13 11.49
C GLY A 89 -7.13 5.58 10.04
N ILE A 90 -6.31 4.85 9.28
CA ILE A 90 -6.12 5.08 7.83
C ILE A 90 -6.46 3.81 7.05
N VAL A 91 -7.26 3.96 6.01
CA VAL A 91 -7.51 2.90 5.02
C VAL A 91 -6.65 3.15 3.78
N GLU A 92 -6.07 2.08 3.25
CA GLU A 92 -5.36 2.10 1.98
C GLU A 92 -5.97 1.05 1.04
N MET A 93 -6.20 1.46 -0.20
CA MET A 93 -6.80 0.61 -1.23
C MET A 93 -6.05 0.71 -2.54
N TRP A 94 -5.98 -0.40 -3.27
CA TRP A 94 -5.31 -0.50 -4.57
C TRP A 94 -6.25 -1.03 -5.63
N PHE A 95 -6.18 -0.43 -6.82
CA PHE A 95 -6.98 -0.77 -7.99
C PHE A 95 -6.10 -0.84 -9.23
N ASP A 96 -6.49 -1.62 -10.24
CA ASP A 96 -5.75 -1.67 -11.51
C ASP A 96 -6.08 -0.49 -12.42
N ASP A 97 -7.28 0.06 -12.30
CA ASP A 97 -7.77 1.11 -13.18
C ASP A 97 -8.66 2.13 -12.48
N LEU A 98 -8.87 3.25 -13.17
CA LEU A 98 -9.61 4.40 -12.65
C LEU A 98 -11.11 4.11 -12.48
N ALA A 99 -11.68 3.21 -13.29
CA ALA A 99 -13.11 2.88 -13.20
C ALA A 99 -13.39 2.09 -11.92
N ALA A 100 -12.57 1.09 -11.61
CA ALA A 100 -12.63 0.34 -10.35
C ALA A 100 -12.49 1.27 -9.13
N MET A 101 -11.52 2.20 -9.17
CA MET A 101 -11.34 3.20 -8.11
C MET A 101 -12.59 4.08 -7.95
N LYS A 102 -13.12 4.65 -9.04
CA LYS A 102 -14.30 5.54 -8.99
C LYS A 102 -15.53 4.83 -8.43
N ASN A 103 -15.76 3.58 -8.83
CA ASN A 103 -16.87 2.77 -8.33
C ASN A 103 -16.76 2.55 -6.81
N ALA A 104 -15.55 2.26 -6.30
CA ALA A 104 -15.33 2.13 -4.86
C ALA A 104 -15.53 3.46 -4.12
N MET A 105 -15.01 4.57 -4.65
CA MET A 105 -15.10 5.89 -4.00
C MET A 105 -16.52 6.43 -3.92
N ALA A 106 -17.41 6.06 -4.86
CA ALA A 106 -18.82 6.42 -4.78
C ALA A 106 -19.51 5.90 -3.51
N PHE A 107 -19.01 4.79 -2.93
CA PHE A 107 -19.55 4.18 -1.71
C PHE A 107 -18.93 4.74 -0.42
N VAL A 108 -17.72 5.30 -0.49
CA VAL A 108 -17.01 5.80 0.70
C VAL A 108 -17.54 7.16 1.18
N HIS A 109 -18.28 7.88 0.32
CA HIS A 109 -18.82 9.22 0.60
C HIS A 109 -20.33 9.25 0.91
N THR A 110 -20.96 8.09 1.08
CA THR A 110 -22.39 7.97 1.45
C THR A 110 -22.54 7.46 2.87
#